data_AF-M3ES41-F1
#
_entry.id   AF-M3ES41-F1
#
_cell.length_a   1.000
_cell.length_b   1.000
_cell.length_c   1.000
_cell.angle_alpha   90.00
_cell.angle_beta   90.00
_cell.angle_gamma   90.00
#
_symmetry.space_group_name_H-M   'P 1'
#
loop_
_entity.id
_entity.type
_entity.pdbx_description
1 polymer ?
#
loop_
_entity_poly.entity_id
_entity_poly.type
_entity_poly.pdbx_seq_one_letter_code
_entity_poly.pdbx_strand_id
1 'polypeptide(L)'
;MSCGYRKTLNWDNPFFELKKPFFDFSYTYDGICIVSQRVIDFMFRFQYENDVEWVRLKNLPNFYTFLSHRSVAFDSDRRQTRFEKQCKICGFYESVTGATPVFLKGISSRLDRGFYRTDLQFGSGNEKSPILIVGPQTKEELISKKFTGITFQEVNS
;
A
#
# COMPACT_ATOMS: atom_id res chain seq x y z
N MET A 1 -4.41 -25.14 -15.82
CA MET A 1 -3.17 -24.32 -15.65
C MET A 1 -3.51 -23.11 -14.80
N SER A 2 -2.83 -22.93 -13.67
CA SER A 2 -2.89 -21.69 -12.87
C SER A 2 -1.61 -20.88 -13.10
N CYS A 3 -1.70 -19.56 -13.06
CA CYS A 3 -0.56 -18.67 -13.34
C CYS A 3 0.42 -18.48 -12.17
N GLY A 4 0.14 -19.03 -10.98
CA GLY A 4 0.98 -18.87 -9.78
C GLY A 4 1.02 -17.48 -9.16
N TYR A 5 0.56 -16.43 -9.86
CA TYR A 5 0.53 -15.07 -9.33
C TYR A 5 -0.61 -14.82 -8.34
N ARG A 6 -0.29 -14.11 -7.25
CA ARG A 6 -1.23 -13.57 -6.28
C ARG A 6 -2.12 -12.54 -6.97
N LYS A 7 -3.43 -12.73 -6.86
CA LYS A 7 -4.44 -11.86 -7.51
C LYS A 7 -5.02 -10.80 -6.59
N THR A 8 -4.96 -11.02 -5.28
CA THR A 8 -5.52 -10.13 -4.25
C THR A 8 -4.47 -9.85 -3.18
N LEU A 9 -4.57 -8.70 -2.53
CA LEU A 9 -3.74 -8.34 -1.38
C LEU A 9 -4.39 -8.79 -0.07
N ASN A 10 -5.42 -9.63 -0.16
CA ASN A 10 -6.16 -10.11 1.01
C ASN A 10 -5.25 -11.04 1.80
N TRP A 11 -5.24 -10.83 3.10
CA TRP A 11 -4.38 -11.58 4.00
C TRP A 11 -5.10 -12.79 4.57
N ASP A 12 -4.54 -13.98 4.34
CA ASP A 12 -5.08 -15.24 4.86
C ASP A 12 -4.03 -16.15 5.51
N ASN A 13 -2.75 -15.77 5.54
CA ASN A 13 -1.68 -16.64 6.04
C ASN A 13 -1.71 -16.77 7.58
N PRO A 14 -2.10 -17.94 8.13
CA PRO A 14 -2.20 -18.12 9.58
C PRO A 14 -0.84 -18.42 10.23
N PHE A 15 0.19 -18.72 9.44
CA PHE A 15 1.53 -19.11 9.91
C PHE A 15 2.53 -17.95 9.88
N PHE A 16 2.09 -16.75 9.50
CA PHE A 16 2.97 -15.60 9.50
C PHE A 16 3.42 -15.24 10.92
N GLU A 17 4.71 -14.95 11.04
CA GLU A 17 5.33 -14.45 12.24
C GLU A 17 6.03 -13.13 11.95
N LEU A 18 5.61 -12.07 12.63
CA LEU A 18 6.26 -10.77 12.55
C LEU A 18 7.51 -10.78 13.46
N LYS A 19 8.68 -11.02 12.88
CA LYS A 19 9.94 -11.11 13.63
C LYS A 19 10.39 -9.80 14.30
N LYS A 20 9.90 -8.65 13.81
CA LYS A 20 10.30 -7.31 14.30
C LYS A 20 9.08 -6.43 14.60
N PRO A 21 8.36 -6.67 15.71
CA PRO A 21 7.14 -5.94 16.07
C PRO A 21 7.43 -4.59 16.74
N PHE A 22 8.33 -3.80 16.15
CA PHE A 22 8.78 -2.53 16.74
C PHE A 22 8.30 -1.29 15.97
N PHE A 23 7.88 -1.47 14.72
CA PHE A 23 7.45 -0.38 13.87
C PHE A 23 5.94 -0.20 13.85
N ASP A 24 5.50 1.05 13.74
CA ASP A 24 4.09 1.38 13.56
C ASP A 24 3.61 1.05 12.15
N PHE A 25 4.49 1.16 11.16
CA PHE A 25 4.28 0.70 9.80
C PHE A 25 5.45 -0.20 9.39
N SER A 26 5.13 -1.30 8.72
CA SER A 26 6.12 -2.20 8.13
C SER A 26 5.52 -2.91 6.93
N TYR A 27 6.36 -3.51 6.10
CA TYR A 27 5.91 -4.31 4.96
C TYR A 27 6.47 -5.72 5.05
N THR A 28 5.65 -6.70 4.68
CA THR A 28 6.12 -8.06 4.41
C THR A 28 6.87 -8.10 3.08
N TYR A 29 7.67 -9.16 2.84
CA TYR A 29 8.36 -9.34 1.55
C TYR A 29 7.39 -9.47 0.38
N ASP A 30 6.21 -10.05 0.62
CA ASP A 30 5.13 -10.09 -0.35
C ASP A 30 4.30 -8.80 -0.38
N GLY A 31 4.78 -7.67 0.13
CA GLY A 31 4.17 -6.37 -0.13
C GLY A 31 2.86 -6.09 0.60
N ILE A 32 2.60 -6.76 1.72
CA ILE A 32 1.47 -6.46 2.62
C ILE A 32 1.93 -5.45 3.67
N CYS A 33 1.21 -4.32 3.78
CA CYS A 33 1.46 -3.35 4.83
C CYS A 33 0.91 -3.87 6.15
N ILE A 34 1.74 -3.86 7.19
CA ILE A 34 1.40 -4.23 8.56
C ILE A 34 1.51 -2.99 9.44
N VAL A 35 0.49 -2.72 10.24
CA VAL A 35 0.43 -1.58 11.15
C VAL A 35 0.22 -1.98 12.60
N SER A 36 0.70 -1.16 13.54
CA SER A 36 0.50 -1.36 14.98
C SER A 36 -0.91 -0.95 15.43
N GLN A 37 -1.29 -1.39 16.64
CA GLN A 37 -2.51 -0.93 17.31
C GLN A 37 -2.56 0.61 17.42
N ARG A 38 -1.41 1.26 17.59
CA ARG A 38 -1.32 2.73 17.69
C ARG A 38 -1.80 3.42 16.42
N VAL A 39 -1.57 2.80 15.26
CA VAL A 39 -2.09 3.29 13.98
C VAL A 39 -3.60 3.09 13.94
N ILE A 40 -4.12 1.93 14.33
CA ILE A 40 -5.57 1.66 14.38
C ILE A 40 -6.29 2.66 15.29
N ASP A 41 -5.75 2.92 16.49
CA ASP A 41 -6.32 3.91 17.42
C ASP A 41 -6.33 5.32 16.81
N PHE A 42 -5.29 5.66 16.05
CA PHE A 42 -5.24 6.90 15.27
C PHE A 42 -6.32 6.93 14.18
N MET A 43 -6.55 5.83 13.46
CA MET A 43 -7.59 5.77 12.43
C MET A 43 -8.95 6.10 13.01
N PHE A 44 -9.36 5.47 14.13
CA PHE A 44 -10.63 5.77 14.78
C PHE A 44 -10.70 7.19 15.33
N ARG A 45 -9.61 7.67 15.97
CA ARG A 45 -9.59 9.02 16.56
C ARG A 45 -9.70 10.12 15.50
N PHE A 46 -9.18 9.87 14.30
CA PHE A 46 -9.14 10.81 13.19
C PHE A 46 -10.16 10.48 12.09
N GLN A 47 -11.08 9.55 12.34
CA GLN A 47 -12.20 9.20 11.46
C GLN A 47 -11.76 8.65 10.08
N TYR A 48 -10.74 7.79 10.05
CA TYR A 48 -10.23 7.11 8.86
C TYR A 48 -10.64 5.63 8.79
N GLU A 49 -11.45 5.13 9.72
CA GLU A 49 -11.88 3.73 9.78
C GLU A 49 -12.62 3.27 8.51
N ASN A 50 -13.14 4.18 7.70
CA ASN A 50 -13.81 3.82 6.44
C ASN A 50 -12.90 3.94 5.20
N ASP A 51 -11.65 4.40 5.36
CA ASP A 51 -10.72 4.60 4.24
C ASP A 51 -9.89 3.35 3.92
N VAL A 52 -9.80 2.41 4.86
CA VAL A 52 -8.85 1.30 4.80
C VAL A 52 -9.48 -0.01 5.27
N GLU A 53 -9.03 -1.11 4.70
CA GLU A 53 -9.25 -2.47 5.20
C GLU A 53 -8.13 -2.84 6.17
N TRP A 54 -8.49 -3.43 7.31
CA TRP A 54 -7.53 -4.03 8.23
C TRP A 54 -8.00 -5.37 8.79
N VAL A 55 -7.06 -6.31 8.88
CA VAL A 55 -7.29 -7.63 9.47
C VAL A 55 -6.28 -7.85 10.57
N ARG A 56 -6.75 -8.17 11.79
CA ARG A 56 -5.88 -8.49 12.92
C ARG A 56 -5.04 -9.73 12.62
N LEU A 57 -3.74 -9.68 12.92
CA LEU A 57 -2.87 -10.83 12.80
C LEU A 57 -3.16 -11.84 13.94
N LYS A 58 -3.36 -13.12 13.59
CA LYS A 58 -3.71 -14.18 14.54
C LYS A 58 -2.70 -14.32 15.68
N ASN A 59 -1.41 -14.31 15.35
CA ASN A 59 -0.33 -14.56 16.31
C ASN A 59 0.24 -13.28 16.95
N LEU A 60 -0.24 -12.10 16.52
CA LEU A 60 0.18 -10.80 17.04
C LEU A 60 -1.05 -9.87 17.16
N PRO A 61 -1.80 -9.94 18.26
CA PRO A 61 -3.12 -9.30 18.37
C PRO A 61 -3.09 -7.77 18.31
N ASN A 62 -1.91 -7.15 18.51
CA ASN A 62 -1.71 -5.71 18.43
C ASN A 62 -1.21 -5.23 17.06
N PHE A 63 -1.26 -6.10 16.04
CA PHE A 63 -0.84 -5.78 14.69
C PHE A 63 -1.91 -6.20 13.68
N TYR A 64 -1.98 -5.44 12.60
CA TYR A 64 -3.05 -5.52 11.62
C TYR A 64 -2.48 -5.37 10.22
N THR A 65 -3.08 -6.03 9.23
CA THR A 65 -2.87 -5.64 7.84
C THR A 65 -3.49 -4.28 7.56
N PHE A 66 -3.03 -3.61 6.52
CA PHE A 66 -3.50 -2.28 6.14
C PHE A 66 -3.57 -2.14 4.62
N LEU A 67 -4.75 -1.85 4.09
CA LEU A 67 -4.95 -1.64 2.66
C LEU A 67 -5.98 -0.54 2.40
N SER A 68 -5.59 0.53 1.72
CA SER A 68 -6.51 1.60 1.32
C SER A 68 -7.60 1.10 0.36
N HIS A 69 -8.85 1.47 0.63
CA HIS A 69 -9.98 1.26 -0.28
C HIS A 69 -9.91 2.18 -1.49
N ARG A 70 -9.53 3.45 -1.27
CA ARG A 70 -9.46 4.45 -2.34
C ARG A 70 -8.25 4.16 -3.22
N SER A 71 -8.47 4.18 -4.53
CA SER A 71 -7.43 4.00 -5.54
C SER A 71 -7.28 5.27 -6.37
N VAL A 72 -6.05 5.63 -6.70
CA VAL A 72 -5.71 6.72 -7.63
C VAL A 72 -4.98 6.14 -8.84
N ALA A 73 -5.24 6.72 -10.01
CA ALA A 73 -4.62 6.27 -11.25
C ALA A 73 -3.16 6.72 -11.31
N PHE A 74 -2.25 5.78 -11.58
CA PHE A 74 -0.84 6.07 -11.81
C PHE A 74 -0.60 6.45 -13.28
N ASP A 75 0.20 7.49 -13.53
CA ASP A 75 0.60 7.89 -14.88
C ASP A 75 1.84 7.11 -15.34
N SER A 76 1.59 5.87 -15.80
CA SER A 76 2.62 4.98 -16.31
C SER A 76 3.32 5.52 -17.55
N ASP A 77 2.62 6.32 -18.36
CA ASP A 77 3.13 6.84 -19.63
C ASP A 77 4.14 7.96 -19.35
N ARG A 78 3.74 8.94 -18.54
CA ARG A 78 4.63 10.04 -18.09
C ARG A 78 5.80 9.50 -17.29
N ARG A 79 5.56 8.49 -16.43
CA ARG A 79 6.63 7.86 -15.67
C ARG A 79 7.52 6.96 -16.53
N GLN A 80 7.10 6.53 -17.71
CA GLN A 80 7.79 5.50 -18.49
C GLN A 80 7.94 4.18 -17.70
N THR A 81 6.86 3.79 -17.01
CA THR A 81 6.77 2.50 -16.30
C THR A 81 6.88 1.36 -17.30
N ARG A 82 7.69 0.35 -17.00
CA ARG A 82 7.89 -0.82 -17.85
C ARG A 82 7.04 -1.97 -17.34
N PHE A 83 6.38 -2.63 -18.28
CA PHE A 83 5.57 -3.81 -18.04
C PHE A 83 6.20 -4.99 -18.76
N GLU A 84 6.61 -6.01 -18.01
CA GLU A 84 7.41 -7.10 -18.55
C GLU A 84 6.72 -8.45 -18.35
N LYS A 85 6.87 -9.33 -19.34
CA LYS A 85 6.41 -10.73 -19.33
C LYS A 85 4.94 -10.85 -18.93
N GLN A 86 4.06 -10.43 -19.83
CA GLN A 86 2.62 -10.59 -19.62
C GLN A 86 2.23 -12.07 -19.56
N CYS A 87 1.53 -12.45 -18.50
CA CYS A 87 0.98 -13.79 -18.36
C CYS A 87 -0.23 -13.96 -19.29
N LYS A 88 -0.15 -14.92 -20.21
CA LYS A 88 -1.23 -15.24 -21.15
C LYS A 88 -2.51 -15.79 -20.49
N ILE A 89 -2.42 -16.24 -19.23
CA ILE A 89 -3.55 -16.84 -18.50
C ILE A 89 -4.35 -15.78 -17.75
N CYS A 90 -3.68 -14.87 -17.04
CA CYS A 90 -4.33 -13.92 -16.15
C CYS A 90 -4.21 -12.45 -16.59
N GLY A 91 -3.46 -12.18 -17.66
CA GLY A 91 -3.25 -10.82 -18.19
C GLY A 91 -2.31 -9.94 -17.37
N PHE A 92 -1.94 -10.35 -16.15
CA PHE A 92 -0.99 -9.64 -15.30
C PHE A 92 0.44 -9.75 -15.84
N TYR A 93 1.22 -8.70 -15.62
CA TYR A 93 2.65 -8.69 -15.88
C TYR A 93 3.42 -9.33 -14.72
N GLU A 94 4.47 -10.09 -15.03
CA GLU A 94 5.39 -10.61 -14.02
C GLU A 94 6.02 -9.45 -13.26
N SER A 95 6.53 -8.45 -14.00
CA SER A 95 7.21 -7.29 -13.44
C SER A 95 6.61 -5.97 -13.94
N VAL A 96 6.46 -5.03 -13.01
CA VAL A 96 6.07 -3.64 -13.28
C VAL A 96 7.08 -2.74 -12.59
N THR A 97 7.95 -2.10 -13.37
CA THR A 97 9.10 -1.33 -12.85
C THR A 97 9.01 0.14 -13.23
N GLY A 98 9.61 1.01 -12.42
CA GLY A 98 9.50 2.46 -12.58
C GLY A 98 8.36 3.05 -11.77
N ALA A 99 8.41 2.84 -10.45
CA ALA A 99 7.42 3.33 -9.48
C ALA A 99 7.72 4.78 -9.01
N THR A 100 8.99 5.16 -8.95
CA THR A 100 9.46 6.41 -8.31
C THR A 100 10.28 7.27 -9.28
N PRO A 101 10.08 8.60 -9.38
CA PRO A 101 9.08 9.38 -8.64
C PRO A 101 7.65 9.00 -9.06
N VAL A 102 6.69 9.22 -8.16
CA VAL A 102 5.28 8.89 -8.41
C VAL A 102 4.67 9.98 -9.26
N PHE A 103 3.99 9.61 -10.34
CA PHE A 103 3.15 10.49 -11.15
C PHE A 103 1.71 9.97 -11.12
N LEU A 104 0.76 10.84 -10.79
CA LEU A 104 -0.66 10.52 -10.81
C LEU A 104 -1.32 11.06 -12.06
N LYS A 105 -2.31 10.32 -12.57
CA LYS A 105 -3.05 10.67 -13.78
C LYS A 105 -4.38 11.33 -13.41
N GLY A 106 -4.69 12.45 -14.05
CA GLY A 106 -6.00 13.10 -13.90
C GLY A 106 -6.23 13.82 -12.57
N ILE A 107 -5.16 14.15 -11.84
CA ILE A 107 -5.23 14.89 -10.58
C ILE A 107 -5.01 16.37 -10.89
N SER A 108 -6.09 17.15 -10.92
CA SER A 108 -6.04 18.60 -11.18
C SER A 108 -5.88 19.44 -9.91
N SER A 109 -6.16 18.87 -8.75
CA SER A 109 -6.04 19.49 -7.43
C SER A 109 -5.38 18.53 -6.45
N ARG A 110 -4.93 19.05 -5.30
CA ARG A 110 -4.38 18.19 -4.22
C ARG A 110 -5.40 17.14 -3.81
N LEU A 111 -4.92 15.94 -3.48
CA LEU A 111 -5.75 14.90 -2.90
C LEU A 111 -6.35 15.37 -1.58
N ASP A 112 -7.63 15.08 -1.38
CA ASP A 112 -8.29 15.31 -0.11
C ASP A 112 -7.64 14.49 1.00
N ARG A 113 -7.90 14.90 2.24
CA ARG A 113 -7.60 14.12 3.44
C ARG A 113 -8.06 12.68 3.26
N GLY A 114 -7.16 11.72 3.49
CA GLY A 114 -7.42 10.29 3.34
C GLY A 114 -6.17 9.49 2.95
N PHE A 115 -6.36 8.17 2.95
CA PHE A 115 -5.41 7.19 2.42
C PHE A 115 -5.84 6.75 1.03
N TYR A 116 -4.87 6.49 0.17
CA TYR A 116 -5.04 6.08 -1.21
C TYR A 116 -3.99 5.03 -1.56
N ARG A 117 -4.23 4.27 -2.63
CA ARG A 117 -3.21 3.42 -3.23
C ARG A 117 -3.16 3.62 -4.74
N THR A 118 -2.04 3.34 -5.36
CA THR A 118 -1.99 3.25 -6.83
C THR A 118 -2.86 2.09 -7.31
N ASP A 119 -3.49 2.27 -8.46
CA ASP A 119 -4.19 1.21 -9.19
C ASP A 119 -3.22 0.14 -9.72
N LEU A 120 -1.98 0.54 -10.04
CA LEU A 120 -0.89 -0.35 -10.37
C LEU A 120 -0.18 -0.90 -9.13
N GLN A 121 0.29 -2.16 -9.24
CA GLN A 121 1.21 -2.77 -8.28
C GLN A 121 2.59 -2.90 -8.91
N PHE A 122 3.63 -2.47 -8.19
CA PHE A 122 5.01 -2.40 -8.67
C PHE A 122 5.88 -3.46 -8.01
N GLY A 123 6.94 -3.87 -8.71
CA GLY A 123 7.82 -4.97 -8.30
C GLY A 123 7.70 -6.18 -9.24
N SER A 124 8.11 -7.35 -8.76
CA SER A 124 8.14 -8.59 -9.54
C SER A 124 7.44 -9.75 -8.84
N GLY A 125 6.83 -10.64 -9.61
CA GLY A 125 6.19 -11.84 -9.08
C GLY A 125 5.09 -11.53 -8.07
N ASN A 126 5.12 -12.22 -6.92
CA ASN A 126 4.16 -12.06 -5.82
C ASN A 126 4.58 -10.98 -4.81
N GLU A 127 5.72 -10.33 -5.03
CA GLU A 127 6.20 -9.20 -4.22
C GLU A 127 5.63 -7.86 -4.69
N LYS A 128 4.83 -7.88 -5.78
CA LYS A 128 4.15 -6.70 -6.28
C LYS A 128 3.21 -6.12 -5.23
N SER A 129 3.30 -4.81 -5.05
CA SER A 129 2.44 -4.04 -4.14
C SER A 129 2.13 -2.65 -4.70
N PRO A 130 0.96 -2.09 -4.37
CA PRO A 130 0.64 -0.71 -4.73
C PRO A 130 1.40 0.25 -3.80
N ILE A 131 1.62 1.48 -4.28
CA ILE A 131 2.21 2.53 -3.46
C ILE A 131 1.12 3.13 -2.58
N LEU A 132 1.37 3.22 -1.27
CA LEU A 132 0.50 3.94 -0.34
C LEU A 132 0.70 5.45 -0.51
N ILE A 133 -0.40 6.17 -0.73
CA ILE A 133 -0.45 7.61 -0.93
C ILE A 133 -1.36 8.21 0.13
N VAL A 134 -1.04 9.42 0.60
CA VAL A 134 -1.87 10.15 1.56
C VAL A 134 -2.11 11.57 1.09
N GLY A 135 -3.26 12.14 1.42
CA GLY A 135 -3.52 13.56 1.23
C GLY A 135 -2.57 14.42 2.08
N PRO A 136 -2.30 15.68 1.70
CA PRO A 136 -1.38 16.56 2.44
C PRO A 136 -1.75 16.72 3.92
N GLN A 137 -3.04 16.89 4.23
CA GLN A 137 -3.51 16.97 5.62
C GLN A 137 -3.26 15.68 6.40
N THR A 138 -3.47 14.51 5.78
CA THR A 138 -3.20 13.21 6.40
C THR A 138 -1.72 13.01 6.67
N LYS A 139 -0.84 13.48 5.78
CA LYS A 139 0.62 13.51 6.02
C LYS A 139 0.95 14.32 7.28
N GLU A 140 0.39 15.52 7.42
CA GLU A 140 0.64 16.38 8.60
C GLU A 140 0.17 15.70 9.89
N GLU A 141 -1.02 15.08 9.88
CA GLU A 141 -1.55 14.33 11.01
C GLU A 141 -0.64 13.14 11.38
N LEU A 142 -0.17 12.37 10.40
CA LEU A 142 0.77 11.25 10.61
C LEU A 142 2.11 11.72 11.20
N ILE A 143 2.67 12.81 10.67
CA ILE A 143 3.92 13.41 11.19
C ILE A 143 3.73 13.85 12.64
N SER A 144 2.59 14.47 12.98
CA SER A 144 2.29 14.91 14.36
C SER A 144 2.30 13.77 15.37
N LYS A 145 2.02 12.53 14.93
CA LYS A 145 2.00 11.32 15.77
C LYS A 145 3.33 10.59 15.87
N LYS A 146 4.35 11.02 15.10
CA LYS A 146 5.70 10.44 15.12
C LYS A 146 5.67 8.91 14.96
N PHE A 147 4.88 8.42 14.01
CA PHE A 147 4.87 7.00 13.66
C PHE A 147 6.21 6.53 13.13
N THR A 148 6.61 5.34 13.54
CA THR A 148 7.86 4.70 13.13
C THR A 148 7.66 3.83 11.88
N GLY A 149 8.71 3.68 11.07
CA GLY A 149 8.66 2.85 9.86
C GLY A 149 8.00 3.51 8.64
N ILE A 150 7.76 4.83 8.68
CA ILE A 150 7.27 5.61 7.54
C ILE A 150 8.26 6.69 7.12
N THR A 151 8.28 6.98 5.82
CA THR A 151 8.90 8.16 5.24
C THR A 151 7.98 8.70 4.14
N PHE A 152 8.09 9.99 3.85
CA PHE A 152 7.25 10.65 2.85
C PHE A 152 8.09 11.12 1.68
N GLN A 153 7.61 10.83 0.48
CA GLN A 153 8.15 11.36 -0.76
C GLN A 153 7.06 12.17 -1.46
N GLU A 154 7.47 13.17 -2.23
CA GLU A 154 6.55 13.98 -3.01
C GLU A 154 5.94 13.17 -4.15
N VAL A 155 4.66 13.43 -4.41
CA VAL A 155 3.90 12.83 -5.50
C VAL A 155 3.60 13.93 -6.52
N ASN A 156 3.91 13.66 -7.77
CA ASN A 156 3.68 14.58 -8.88
C ASN A 156 2.29 14.32 -9.47
N SER A 157 1.55 15.38 -9.76
CA SER A 157 0.31 15.34 -10.53
C SER A 157 0.47 15.98 -11.92
#